data_AF-A0A2A5GUX5-F1
#
_entry.id   AF-A0A2A5GUX5-F1
#
_cell.length_a   1.000
_cell.length_b   1.000
_cell.length_c   1.000
_cell.angle_alpha   90.00
_cell.angle_beta   90.00
_cell.angle_gamma   90.00
#
_symmetry.space_group_name_H-M   'P 1'
#
loop_
_entity.id
_entity.type
_entity.pdbx_description
1 polymer ?
#
loop_
_entity_poly.entity_id
_entity_poly.type
_entity_poly.pdbx_seq_one_letter_code
_entity_poly.pdbx_strand_id
1 'polypeptide(L)'
;MYISPHQETSKRRPVNLTVREDVLDEAKSLHLNTSKAAEIGIINAIKEARAQEWLKESKVALKAHNTRVEKSGTLLTPDWVS
;
A
#
# COMPACT_ATOMS: atom_id res chain seq x y z
N MET A 1 5.28 -20.33 10.86
CA MET A 1 6.18 -19.29 11.40
C MET A 1 6.32 -18.21 10.34
N TYR A 2 5.63 -17.07 10.49
CA TYR A 2 5.75 -15.94 9.56
C TYR A 2 6.61 -14.88 10.25
N ILE A 3 7.89 -14.85 9.90
CA ILE A 3 8.79 -13.77 10.29
C ILE A 3 9.10 -13.02 9.00
N SER A 4 8.75 -11.75 8.95
CA SER A 4 9.50 -10.81 8.12
C SER A 4 9.85 -9.59 8.98
N PRO A 5 10.83 -9.72 9.88
CA PRO A 5 11.42 -8.60 10.58
C PRO A 5 12.49 -7.99 9.69
N HIS A 6 12.08 -7.22 8.69
CA HIS A 6 12.98 -6.29 8.01
C HIS A 6 12.40 -4.89 8.08
N GLN A 7 12.26 -4.37 9.30
CA GLN A 7 12.51 -2.94 9.50
C GLN A 7 14.03 -2.75 9.50
N GLU A 8 14.67 -3.06 8.38
CA GLU A 8 16.01 -2.54 8.12
C GLU A 8 15.86 -1.04 8.09
N THR A 9 16.53 -0.37 9.02
CA THR A 9 16.74 1.08 9.01
C THR A 9 17.61 1.40 7.80
N SER A 10 16.98 1.38 6.62
CA SER A 10 17.64 1.59 5.35
C SER A 10 18.24 2.99 5.38
N LYS A 11 19.57 3.07 5.22
CA LYS A 11 20.28 4.34 5.18
C LYS A 11 19.67 5.21 4.09
N ARG A 12 19.25 6.42 4.43
CA ARG A 12 18.73 7.39 3.44
C ARG A 12 19.77 7.57 2.35
N ARG A 13 19.41 7.21 1.12
CA ARG A 13 20.25 7.49 -0.05
C ARG A 13 19.85 8.85 -0.61
N PRO A 14 20.79 9.77 -0.85
CA PRO A 14 20.49 11.01 -1.55
C PRO A 14 20.03 10.65 -2.97
N VAL A 15 18.85 11.14 -3.34
CA VAL A 15 18.26 11.00 -4.67
C VAL A 15 18.08 12.41 -5.24
N ASN A 16 18.50 12.61 -6.49
CA ASN A 16 18.15 13.82 -7.24
C ASN A 16 16.73 13.63 -7.78
N LEU A 17 15.80 14.48 -7.33
CA LEU A 17 14.42 14.48 -7.75
C LEU A 17 14.07 15.85 -8.34
N THR A 18 13.38 15.87 -9.47
CA THR A 18 12.85 17.09 -10.06
C THR A 18 11.49 17.39 -9.45
N VAL A 19 11.37 18.53 -8.77
CA VAL A 19 10.13 19.05 -8.18
C VAL A 19 9.84 20.41 -8.80
N ARG A 20 8.56 20.77 -8.93
CA ARG A 20 8.16 22.07 -9.48
C ARG A 20 8.70 23.21 -8.61
N GLU A 21 9.10 24.29 -9.26
CA GLU A 21 9.68 25.47 -8.58
C GLU A 21 8.69 26.14 -7.64
N ASP A 22 7.41 26.25 -8.01
CA ASP A 22 6.36 26.84 -7.17
C ASP A 22 6.22 26.13 -5.81
N VAL A 23 6.29 24.80 -5.83
CA VAL A 23 6.19 23.97 -4.62
C VAL A 23 7.43 24.11 -3.75
N LEU A 24 8.60 24.24 -4.35
CA LEU A 24 9.86 24.44 -3.62
C LEU A 24 9.94 25.81 -2.97
N ASP A 25 9.48 26.85 -3.67
CA ASP A 25 9.44 28.21 -3.13
C ASP A 25 8.46 28.32 -1.96
N GLU A 26 7.25 27.77 -2.12
CA GLU A 26 6.25 27.71 -1.04
C GLU A 26 6.78 26.92 0.17
N ALA A 27 7.39 25.76 -0.07
CA ALA A 27 7.98 24.96 1.01
C ALA A 27 9.10 25.71 1.75
N LYS A 28 9.94 26.48 1.03
CA LYS A 28 10.99 27.33 1.64
C LYS A 28 10.38 28.46 2.46
N SER A 29 9.37 29.15 1.92
CA SER A 29 8.65 30.22 2.60
C SER A 29 8.04 29.75 3.93
N LEU A 30 7.56 28.50 3.95
CA LEU A 30 7.01 27.84 5.13
C LEU A 30 8.05 27.13 6.02
N HIS A 31 9.35 27.24 5.72
CA HIS A 31 10.44 26.53 6.40
C HIS A 31 10.22 25.01 6.52
N LEU A 32 9.58 24.40 5.52
CA LEU A 32 9.32 22.96 5.50
C LEU A 32 10.57 22.18 5.11
N ASN A 33 10.76 21.02 5.73
CA ASN A 33 11.80 20.09 5.33
C ASN A 33 11.34 19.32 4.08
N THR A 34 11.71 19.82 2.90
CA THR A 34 11.32 19.26 1.61
C THR A 34 11.71 17.79 1.45
N SER A 35 12.89 17.41 1.94
CA SER A 35 13.37 16.01 1.88
C SER A 35 12.44 15.08 2.66
N LYS A 36 12.04 15.48 3.87
CA LYS A 36 11.11 14.72 4.71
C LYS A 36 9.70 14.69 4.12
N ALA A 37 9.24 15.81 3.54
CA ALA A 37 7.94 15.86 2.87
C ALA A 37 7.90 14.93 1.65
N ALA A 38 8.96 14.92 0.84
CA ALA A 38 9.11 14.00 -0.29
C ALA A 38 9.15 12.53 0.16
N GLU A 39 9.88 12.22 1.24
CA GLU A 39 9.93 10.88 1.83
C GLU A 39 8.53 10.39 2.22
N ILE A 40 7.75 11.22 2.92
CA ILE A 40 6.37 10.89 3.32
C ILE A 40 5.47 10.71 2.09
N GLY A 41 5.57 11.60 1.09
CA GLY A 41 4.79 11.50 -0.15
C GLY A 41 5.06 10.19 -0.90
N ILE A 42 6.33 9.80 -1.02
CA ILE A 42 6.73 8.54 -1.66
C ILE A 42 6.19 7.33 -0.88
N ILE A 43 6.30 7.34 0.46
CA ILE A 43 5.78 6.25 1.31
C ILE A 43 4.27 6.09 1.10
N ASN A 44 3.52 7.19 1.04
CA ASN A 44 2.08 7.15 0.82
C ASN A 44 1.74 6.61 -0.57
N ALA A 45 2.40 7.09 -1.62
CA ALA A 45 2.20 6.59 -2.97
C ALA A 45 2.50 5.09 -3.10
N ILE A 46 3.55 4.58 -2.44
CA ILE A 46 3.86 3.14 -2.41
C ILE A 46 2.74 2.36 -1.72
N LYS A 47 2.21 2.85 -0.59
CA LYS A 47 1.11 2.19 0.13
C LYS A 47 -0.14 2.11 -0.74
N GLU A 48 -0.48 3.20 -1.42
CA GLU A 48 -1.63 3.26 -2.32
C GLU A 48 -1.48 2.30 -3.50
N ALA A 49 -0.31 2.29 -4.15
CA ALA A 49 -0.02 1.36 -5.23
C ALA A 49 -0.17 -0.10 -4.78
N ARG A 50 0.43 -0.47 -3.64
CA ARG A 50 0.31 -1.82 -3.08
C ARG A 50 -1.13 -2.18 -2.71
N ALA A 51 -1.90 -1.24 -2.17
CA ALA A 51 -3.31 -1.47 -1.87
C ALA A 51 -4.12 -1.74 -3.14
N GLN A 52 -3.86 -1.00 -4.22
CA GLN A 52 -4.49 -1.22 -5.52
C GLN A 52 -4.10 -2.58 -6.13
N GLU A 53 -2.83 -2.97 -6.05
CA GLU A 53 -2.37 -4.28 -6.47
C GLU A 53 -3.08 -5.39 -5.68
N TRP A 54 -3.10 -5.27 -4.34
CA TRP A 54 -3.76 -6.25 -3.49
C TRP A 54 -5.27 -6.36 -3.77
N LEU A 55 -5.96 -5.25 -4.05
CA LEU A 55 -7.37 -5.28 -4.44
C LEU A 55 -7.57 -5.98 -5.79
N LYS A 56 -6.65 -5.79 -6.74
CA LYS A 56 -6.69 -6.44 -8.05
C LYS A 56 -6.49 -7.95 -7.92
N GLU A 57 -5.52 -8.37 -7.13
CA GLU A 57 -5.24 -9.78 -6.84
C GLU A 57 -6.36 -10.44 -6.03
N SER A 58 -6.86 -9.75 -5.01
CA SER A 58 -7.96 -10.24 -4.17
C SER A 58 -9.23 -10.45 -4.97
N LYS A 59 -9.56 -9.61 -5.95
CA LYS A 59 -10.73 -9.82 -6.81
C LYS A 59 -10.68 -11.14 -7.58
N VAL A 60 -9.51 -11.56 -8.03
CA VAL A 60 -9.34 -12.84 -8.75
C VAL A 60 -9.45 -14.02 -7.77
N ALA A 61 -8.76 -13.94 -6.63
CA ALA A 61 -8.78 -14.98 -5.62
C ALA A 61 -10.19 -15.17 -5.01
N LEU A 62 -10.87 -14.07 -4.70
CA LEU A 62 -12.22 -14.08 -4.15
C LEU A 62 -13.24 -14.60 -5.18
N LYS A 63 -13.12 -14.22 -6.47
CA LYS A 63 -14.01 -14.72 -7.52
C LYS A 63 -13.84 -16.23 -7.77
N ALA A 64 -12.61 -16.73 -7.75
CA ALA A 64 -12.34 -18.16 -7.82
C ALA A 64 -12.91 -18.91 -6.61
N HIS A 65 -12.75 -18.34 -5.40
CA HIS A 65 -13.33 -18.89 -4.19
C HIS A 65 -14.86 -18.92 -4.23
N ASN A 66 -15.50 -17.81 -4.63
CA ASN A 66 -16.96 -17.72 -4.75
C ASN A 66 -17.49 -18.72 -5.78
N THR A 67 -16.84 -18.84 -6.95
CA THR A 67 -17.23 -19.83 -7.98
C THR A 67 -17.15 -21.26 -7.44
N ARG A 68 -16.17 -21.57 -6.57
CA ARG A 68 -16.05 -22.88 -5.90
C ARG A 68 -17.15 -23.09 -4.87
N VAL A 69 -17.50 -22.07 -4.09
CA VAL A 69 -18.61 -22.12 -3.13
C VAL A 69 -19.95 -22.30 -3.84
N GLU A 70 -20.18 -21.62 -4.97
CA GLU A 70 -21.42 -21.76 -5.76
C GLU A 70 -21.56 -23.15 -6.39
N LYS A 71 -20.46 -23.75 -6.85
CA LYS A 71 -20.49 -25.08 -7.49
C LYS A 71 -20.53 -26.24 -6.50
N SER A 72 -19.85 -26.13 -5.36
CA SER A 72 -19.63 -27.26 -4.43
C SER A 72 -20.28 -27.05 -3.07
N GLY A 73 -20.95 -25.92 -2.86
CA GLY A 73 -21.48 -25.52 -1.56
C GLY A 73 -20.39 -25.06 -0.58
N THR A 74 -20.85 -24.62 0.58
CA THR A 74 -20.01 -24.37 1.75
C THR A 74 -19.70 -25.69 2.45
N LEU A 75 -18.45 -25.88 2.86
CA LEU A 75 -18.02 -27.12 3.55
C LEU A 75 -18.68 -27.29 4.92
N LEU A 76 -19.09 -26.18 5.52
CA LEU A 76 -19.75 -26.13 6.82
C LEU A 76 -20.89 -25.11 6.71
N THR A 77 -22.09 -25.52 7.09
CA THR A 77 -23.19 -24.61 7.40
C THR A 77 -23.03 -24.17 8.85
N PRO A 78 -22.83 -22.88 9.12
CA PRO A 78 -22.68 -22.42 10.49
C PRO A 78 -24.05 -22.33 11.18
N ASP A 79 -24.05 -22.57 12.50
CA ASP A 79 -25.24 -22.64 13.37
C ASP A 79 -26.07 -21.34 13.41
N TRP A 80 -25.45 -20.19 13.08
CA TRP A 80 -26.07 -18.87 13.04
C TRP A 80 -26.87 -18.54 11.76
N VAL A 81 -26.98 -19.49 10.82
CA VAL A 81 -27.77 -19.34 9.57
C VAL A 81 -29.21 -19.88 9.73
N SER A 82 -29.67 -20.13 10.96
CA SER A 82 -31.06 -20.48 11.28
C SER A 82 -31.93 -19.27 11.59
#